data_AF-D9SES5-F1
#
_entry.id   AF-D9SES5-F1
#
_cell.length_a   1.000
_cell.length_b   1.000
_cell.length_c   1.000
_cell.angle_alpha   90.00
_cell.angle_beta   90.00
_cell.angle_gamma   90.00
#
_symmetry.space_group_name_H-M   'P 1'
#
loop_
_entity.id
_entity.type
_entity.pdbx_description
1 polymer ?
#
loop_
_entity_poly.entity_id
_entity_poly.type
_entity_poly.pdbx_seq_one_letter_code
_entity_poly.pdbx_strand_id
1 'polypeptide(L)'
;MQHYNNKKIDAGLLGKIVLARFLELPLRTFDRLVTQVELSTGFDALRPWVTVSQLEGAQVEHDAGEAPQTQASPVLGKIHDMKNLYPGTGASRGLMFLYHCDSYVREYRFDEEGVSLMMSRPDFPAELAGVLRRLRLINTRNRLTHALMQAVLVSQAAYLRSGQALALLPMTQAEISARLRLESNLSVVADPGRISRLVRVLSIALPNGETVPMGGLFPKPRQVHCHFVDHVIKMEKVWMLQEELREPLTDGAIVAILECEYGLRLLRRTVANIRHDLAIPDYRSRSQRMNYLAATEGFTALLPLTHQALRTAVPAQPGVYEIRAALVSPASEAKAGWFEKGAPPGPHSVVYIGSTGDLRKRLGDHLRGSSDNVLLYNHLADGAARVRFRLISEGWRWAERDLYRVFCETFGTPPLCNRMSP
;
A
#
# COMPACT_ATOMS: atom_id res chain seq x y z
N MET A 1 22.64 23.86 51.78
CA MET A 1 22.14 23.08 50.62
C MET A 1 20.64 23.34 50.49
N GLN A 2 20.24 24.30 49.66
CA GLN A 2 18.83 24.60 49.40
C GLN A 2 18.43 23.97 48.06
N HIS A 3 17.55 22.96 48.12
CA HIS A 3 16.89 22.39 46.96
C HIS A 3 15.82 23.36 46.44
N TYR A 4 16.11 24.01 45.31
CA TYR A 4 15.10 24.63 44.46
C TYR A 4 14.72 23.67 43.34
N ASN A 5 13.47 23.21 43.29
CA ASN A 5 12.64 23.16 42.07
C ASN A 5 11.34 22.42 42.33
N ASN A 6 10.25 23.17 42.53
CA ASN A 6 8.91 22.67 42.24
C ASN A 6 8.18 23.74 41.42
N LYS A 7 8.63 23.93 40.16
CA LYS A 7 7.93 24.80 39.21
C LYS A 7 6.59 24.12 38.87
N LYS A 8 5.50 24.65 39.43
CA LYS A 8 4.13 24.28 39.04
C LYS A 8 4.01 24.41 37.51
N ILE A 9 3.64 23.32 36.85
CA ILE A 9 3.40 23.29 35.40
C ILE A 9 2.25 24.25 35.10
N ASP A 10 2.46 25.15 34.14
CA ASP A 10 1.42 26.06 33.65
C ASP A 10 0.18 25.29 33.15
N ALA A 11 -1.03 25.79 33.46
CA ALA A 11 -2.28 25.12 33.12
C ALA A 11 -2.49 24.99 31.60
N GLY A 12 -2.04 25.98 30.83
CA GLY A 12 -2.06 25.94 29.36
C GLY A 12 -1.14 24.85 28.80
N LEU A 13 0.06 24.72 29.37
CA LEU A 13 0.99 23.64 29.01
C LEU A 13 0.43 22.26 29.37
N LEU A 14 -0.17 22.12 30.55
CA LEU A 14 -0.82 20.87 30.98
C LEU A 14 -1.95 20.47 30.02
N GLY A 15 -2.80 21.42 29.61
CA GLY A 15 -3.86 21.18 28.62
C GLY A 15 -3.33 20.68 27.28
N LYS A 16 -2.22 21.26 26.78
CA LYS A 16 -1.55 20.81 25.55
C LYS A 16 -1.02 19.37 25.69
N ILE A 17 -0.44 19.02 26.85
CA ILE A 17 0.07 17.66 27.13
C ILE A 17 -1.07 16.64 27.21
N VAL A 18 -2.20 17.00 27.84
CA VAL A 18 -3.37 16.13 27.93
C VAL A 18 -3.94 15.87 26.54
N LEU A 19 -4.16 16.91 25.74
CA LEU A 19 -4.64 16.76 24.37
C LEU A 19 -3.67 15.94 23.52
N ALA A 20 -2.36 16.20 23.63
CA ALA A 20 -1.32 15.44 22.95
C ALA A 20 -1.47 13.92 23.17
N ARG A 21 -1.51 13.51 24.43
CA ARG A 21 -1.67 12.08 24.80
C ARG A 21 -3.00 11.52 24.34
N PHE A 22 -4.05 12.34 24.37
CA PHE A 22 -5.39 11.93 23.94
C PHE A 22 -5.48 11.63 22.43
N LEU A 23 -4.83 12.46 21.60
CA LEU A 23 -4.75 12.24 20.15
C LEU A 23 -3.99 10.96 19.79
N GLU A 24 -3.06 10.53 20.64
CA GLU A 24 -2.25 9.32 20.43
C GLU A 24 -2.91 8.04 20.97
N LEU A 25 -4.12 8.10 21.56
CA LEU A 25 -4.76 6.89 22.07
C LEU A 25 -5.04 5.91 20.92
N PRO A 26 -4.70 4.61 21.06
CA PRO A 26 -5.11 3.60 20.10
C PRO A 26 -6.64 3.55 19.94
N LEU A 27 -7.12 3.19 18.75
CA LEU A 27 -8.55 3.17 18.42
C LEU A 27 -9.40 2.42 19.44
N ARG A 28 -9.00 1.21 19.82
CA ARG A 28 -9.68 0.40 20.85
C ARG A 28 -9.74 1.08 22.22
N THR A 29 -8.68 1.75 22.63
CA THR A 29 -8.64 2.46 23.91
C THR A 29 -9.51 3.71 23.88
N PHE A 30 -9.50 4.42 22.75
CA PHE A 30 -10.34 5.58 22.53
C PHE A 30 -11.82 5.21 22.53
N ASP A 31 -12.22 4.16 21.80
CA ASP A 31 -13.59 3.65 21.76
C ASP A 31 -14.10 3.28 23.17
N ARG A 32 -13.33 2.47 23.92
CA ARG A 32 -13.65 2.15 25.32
C ARG A 32 -13.82 3.38 26.19
N LEU A 33 -12.99 4.41 25.99
CA LEU A 33 -13.08 5.66 26.74
C LEU A 33 -14.37 6.40 26.42
N VAL A 34 -14.76 6.47 25.14
CA VAL A 34 -16.04 7.06 24.72
C VAL A 34 -17.21 6.32 25.38
N THR A 35 -17.25 4.99 25.27
CA THR A 35 -18.30 4.18 25.91
C THR A 35 -18.34 4.38 27.42
N GLN A 36 -17.19 4.38 28.10
CA GLN A 36 -17.13 4.60 29.56
C GLN A 36 -17.61 5.99 29.97
N VAL A 37 -17.32 7.02 29.17
CA VAL A 37 -17.81 8.37 29.43
C VAL A 37 -19.32 8.41 29.26
N GLU A 38 -19.86 7.86 28.18
CA GLU A 38 -21.31 7.85 27.91
C GLU A 38 -22.11 7.01 28.93
N LEU A 39 -21.52 5.96 29.50
CA LEU A 39 -22.14 5.15 30.56
C LEU A 39 -22.00 5.75 31.97
N SER A 40 -21.31 6.88 32.13
CA SER A 40 -21.08 7.47 33.45
C SER A 40 -22.29 8.26 33.94
N THR A 41 -22.56 8.18 35.25
CA THR A 41 -23.60 9.00 35.91
C THR A 41 -23.39 10.49 35.68
N GLY A 42 -22.12 10.93 35.59
CA GLY A 42 -21.77 12.30 35.29
C GLY A 42 -22.15 12.74 33.87
N PHE A 43 -22.18 11.83 32.89
CA PHE A 43 -22.67 12.14 31.56
C PHE A 43 -24.19 12.27 31.53
N ASP A 44 -24.91 11.38 32.21
CA ASP A 44 -26.37 11.48 32.33
C ASP A 44 -26.81 12.79 33.00
N ALA A 45 -26.06 13.25 34.01
CA ALA A 45 -26.29 14.54 34.65
C ALA A 45 -26.06 15.75 33.70
N LEU A 46 -25.26 15.59 32.64
CA LEU A 46 -24.96 16.65 31.68
C LEU A 46 -25.92 16.70 30.48
N ARG A 47 -26.80 15.72 30.29
CA ARG A 47 -27.74 15.66 29.16
C ARG A 47 -28.57 16.93 28.93
N PRO A 48 -28.98 17.72 29.95
CA PRO A 48 -29.70 18.97 29.71
C PRO A 48 -28.89 20.00 28.91
N TRP A 49 -27.56 19.93 28.97
CA TRP A 49 -26.64 20.90 28.33
C TRP A 49 -25.77 20.30 27.23
N VAL A 50 -25.82 18.97 27.05
CA VAL A 50 -25.01 18.24 26.09
C VAL A 50 -25.91 17.39 25.21
N THR A 51 -25.88 17.66 23.91
CA THR A 51 -26.55 16.83 22.91
C THR A 51 -25.54 15.97 22.17
N VAL A 52 -25.85 14.68 22.03
CA VAL A 52 -25.06 13.73 21.24
C VAL A 52 -25.53 13.82 19.80
N SER A 53 -24.58 14.08 18.90
CA SER A 53 -24.77 14.08 17.47
C SER A 53 -23.65 13.31 16.79
N GLN A 54 -23.71 13.27 15.45
CA GLN A 54 -22.67 12.74 14.59
C GLN A 54 -22.04 13.89 13.81
N LEU A 55 -20.75 13.78 13.49
CA LEU A 55 -20.07 14.72 12.60
C LEU A 55 -20.78 14.78 11.25
N GLU A 56 -21.00 15.98 10.75
CA GLU A 56 -21.64 16.21 9.46
C GLU A 56 -20.88 15.51 8.32
N GLY A 57 -21.59 14.77 7.48
CA GLY A 57 -21.02 14.03 6.36
C GLY A 57 -20.22 12.78 6.72
N ALA A 58 -20.02 12.47 8.00
CA ALA A 58 -19.44 11.20 8.43
C ALA A 58 -20.47 10.07 8.27
N GLN A 59 -20.02 8.88 7.89
CA GLN A 59 -20.86 7.69 7.78
C GLN A 59 -20.20 6.52 8.52
N VAL A 60 -21.01 5.65 9.11
CA VAL A 60 -20.54 4.46 9.84
C VAL A 60 -20.98 3.22 9.07
N GLU A 61 -20.10 2.22 8.99
CA GLU A 61 -20.42 0.91 8.46
C GLU A 61 -21.44 0.25 9.40
N HIS A 62 -22.71 0.25 9.01
CA HIS A 62 -23.75 -0.55 9.65
C HIS A 62 -23.86 -1.86 8.88
N ASP A 63 -23.42 -2.96 9.49
CA ASP A 63 -23.62 -4.29 8.92
C ASP A 63 -25.12 -4.53 8.73
N ALA A 64 -25.53 -4.68 7.47
CA ALA A 64 -26.84 -5.22 7.11
C ALA A 64 -26.83 -6.73 7.37
N GLY A 65 -26.84 -7.14 8.63
CA GLY A 65 -26.84 -8.54 9.03
C GLY A 65 -26.49 -8.72 10.51
N GLU A 66 -27.46 -9.22 11.27
CA GLU A 66 -27.43 -9.50 12.71
C GLU A 66 -26.10 -10.09 13.24
N ALA A 67 -25.25 -9.24 13.84
CA ALA A 67 -24.47 -9.54 15.04
C ALA A 67 -23.83 -8.23 15.56
N PRO A 68 -23.88 -7.92 16.87
CA PRO A 68 -23.13 -6.79 17.41
C PRO A 68 -21.63 -7.08 17.23
N GLN A 69 -20.98 -6.41 16.27
CA GLN A 69 -19.53 -6.53 16.05
C GLN A 69 -18.80 -6.13 17.34
N THR A 70 -18.49 -7.12 18.17
CA THR A 70 -17.74 -6.97 19.42
C THR A 70 -16.22 -7.06 19.18
N GLN A 71 -15.80 -7.12 17.91
CA GLN A 71 -14.39 -7.16 17.53
C GLN A 71 -13.96 -5.79 17.04
N ALA A 72 -13.33 -5.03 17.93
CA ALA A 72 -12.72 -3.76 17.61
C ALA A 72 -11.74 -3.91 16.44
N SER A 73 -12.10 -3.40 15.27
CA SER A 73 -11.22 -3.37 14.11
C SER A 73 -9.98 -2.52 14.39
N PRO A 74 -8.78 -2.97 13.97
CA PRO A 74 -7.54 -2.20 14.12
C PRO A 74 -7.48 -0.99 13.17
N VAL A 75 -8.44 -0.85 12.24
CA VAL A 75 -8.52 0.27 11.31
C VAL A 75 -9.62 1.25 11.70
N LEU A 76 -9.41 2.52 11.36
CA LEU A 76 -10.37 3.61 11.60
C LEU A 76 -11.67 3.42 10.80
N GLY A 77 -11.54 2.89 9.59
CA GLY A 77 -12.61 2.75 8.62
C GLY A 77 -12.12 2.29 7.26
N LYS A 78 -13.04 2.16 6.32
CA LYS A 78 -12.83 1.67 4.96
C LYS A 78 -13.14 2.74 3.93
N ILE A 79 -12.36 2.76 2.85
CA ILE A 79 -12.64 3.58 1.69
C ILE A 79 -13.48 2.80 0.69
N HIS A 80 -14.52 3.45 0.17
CA HIS A 80 -15.37 2.93 -0.90
C HIS A 80 -15.35 3.88 -2.10
N ASP A 81 -15.36 3.31 -3.30
CA ASP A 81 -15.65 4.05 -4.53
C ASP A 81 -17.18 4.12 -4.71
N MET A 82 -17.74 5.32 -4.78
CA MET A 82 -19.19 5.51 -4.93
C MET A 82 -19.74 4.86 -6.21
N LYS A 83 -18.92 4.72 -7.25
CA LYS A 83 -19.34 4.00 -8.48
C LYS A 83 -19.73 2.55 -8.22
N ASN A 84 -19.05 1.91 -7.27
CA ASN A 84 -19.27 0.50 -6.96
C ASN A 84 -20.49 0.30 -6.06
N LEU A 85 -20.90 1.32 -5.29
CA LEU A 85 -22.11 1.26 -4.46
C LEU A 85 -23.40 1.54 -5.24
N TYR A 86 -23.37 2.42 -6.25
CA TYR A 86 -24.56 2.79 -7.02
C TYR A 86 -24.33 2.69 -8.53
N PRO A 87 -24.12 1.48 -9.07
CA PRO A 87 -23.93 1.28 -10.50
C PRO A 87 -25.14 1.83 -11.28
N GLY A 88 -24.90 2.74 -12.22
CA GLY A 88 -25.92 3.29 -13.11
C GLY A 88 -26.53 4.64 -12.70
N THR A 89 -26.27 5.11 -11.48
CA THR A 89 -26.52 6.52 -11.15
C THR A 89 -25.33 7.33 -11.63
N GLY A 90 -25.55 8.48 -12.28
CA GLY A 90 -24.47 9.42 -12.65
C GLY A 90 -23.76 10.06 -11.45
N ALA A 91 -23.76 9.38 -10.30
CA ALA A 91 -23.14 9.83 -9.06
C ALA A 91 -21.65 10.12 -9.31
N SER A 92 -21.24 11.27 -8.77
CA SER A 92 -19.90 11.83 -8.86
C SER A 92 -18.82 10.75 -8.64
N ARG A 93 -17.69 10.88 -9.34
CA ARG A 93 -16.47 10.07 -9.18
C ARG A 93 -15.82 10.28 -7.79
N GLY A 94 -16.58 10.19 -6.71
CA GLY A 94 -16.16 10.45 -5.35
C GLY A 94 -15.71 9.18 -4.63
N LEU A 95 -14.72 9.34 -3.76
CA LEU A 95 -14.43 8.35 -2.72
C LEU A 95 -15.25 8.70 -1.48
N MET A 96 -15.66 7.68 -0.74
CA MET A 96 -16.35 7.81 0.54
C MET A 96 -15.59 7.04 1.61
N PHE A 97 -15.56 7.57 2.83
CA PHE A 97 -14.95 6.89 3.97
C PHE A 97 -16.04 6.48 4.96
N LEU A 98 -16.12 5.18 5.22
CA LEU A 98 -17.02 4.60 6.22
C LEU A 98 -16.22 4.28 7.47
N TYR A 99 -16.56 4.92 8.58
CA TYR A 99 -15.99 4.64 9.88
C TYR A 99 -16.48 3.30 10.39
N HIS A 100 -15.62 2.58 11.11
CA HIS A 100 -16.01 1.27 11.65
C HIS A 100 -16.84 1.37 12.94
N CYS A 101 -16.82 2.51 13.62
CA CYS A 101 -17.47 2.67 14.91
C CYS A 101 -18.04 4.08 15.10
N ASP A 102 -19.21 4.17 15.73
CA ASP A 102 -19.86 5.42 16.11
C ASP A 102 -18.95 6.33 16.94
N SER A 103 -18.15 5.76 17.85
CA SER A 103 -17.23 6.50 18.72
C SER A 103 -16.29 7.43 17.96
N TYR A 104 -15.94 7.09 16.71
CA TYR A 104 -15.04 7.88 15.85
C TYR A 104 -15.73 9.05 15.15
N VAL A 105 -17.07 9.04 15.11
CA VAL A 105 -17.90 10.07 14.46
C VAL A 105 -18.77 10.82 15.46
N ARG A 106 -18.76 10.46 16.74
CA ARG A 106 -19.47 11.19 17.80
C ARG A 106 -19.06 12.65 17.83
N GLU A 107 -20.06 13.52 17.98
CA GLU A 107 -19.91 14.93 18.29
C GLU A 107 -20.82 15.28 19.46
N TYR A 108 -20.28 15.94 20.47
CA TYR A 108 -21.04 16.47 21.60
C TYR A 108 -21.24 17.97 21.43
N ARG A 109 -22.48 18.42 21.28
CA ARG A 109 -22.81 19.85 21.16
C ARG A 109 -23.16 20.38 22.55
N PHE A 110 -22.48 21.45 22.94
CA PHE A 110 -22.63 22.07 24.25
C PHE A 110 -23.51 23.31 24.14
N ASP A 111 -24.47 23.44 25.04
CA ASP A 111 -25.04 24.73 25.40
C ASP A 111 -23.98 25.48 26.23
N GLU A 112 -23.15 26.29 25.57
CA GLU A 112 -22.02 26.98 26.22
C GLU A 112 -22.49 27.98 27.29
N GLU A 113 -23.67 28.56 27.14
CA GLU A 113 -24.24 29.48 28.13
C GLU A 113 -24.67 28.73 29.39
N GLY A 114 -25.42 27.64 29.23
CA GLY A 114 -25.83 26.78 30.33
C GLY A 114 -24.65 26.09 31.03
N VAL A 115 -23.66 25.61 30.26
CA VAL A 115 -22.42 25.04 30.82
C VAL A 115 -21.64 26.08 31.61
N SER A 116 -21.49 27.31 31.09
CA SER A 116 -20.78 28.39 31.78
C SER A 116 -21.47 28.78 33.09
N LEU A 117 -22.80 28.91 33.08
CA LEU A 117 -23.60 29.20 34.28
C LEU A 117 -23.52 28.09 35.33
N MET A 118 -23.46 26.83 34.89
CA MET A 118 -23.29 25.69 35.79
C MET A 118 -21.89 25.67 36.40
N MET A 119 -20.85 25.92 35.60
CA MET A 119 -19.45 25.91 36.05
C MET A 119 -19.09 27.08 36.97
N SER A 120 -19.86 28.17 36.96
CA SER A 120 -19.65 29.30 37.87
C SER A 120 -20.19 29.06 39.29
N ARG A 121 -20.93 27.97 39.52
CA ARG A 121 -21.41 27.60 40.85
C ARG A 121 -20.25 27.10 41.71
N PRO A 122 -20.11 27.58 42.96
CA PRO A 122 -18.98 27.23 43.83
C PRO A 122 -18.91 25.73 44.16
N ASP A 123 -20.06 25.04 44.16
CA ASP A 123 -20.17 23.61 44.46
C ASP A 123 -20.18 22.73 43.20
N PHE A 124 -19.66 23.21 42.06
CA PHE A 124 -19.66 22.43 40.82
C PHE A 124 -18.83 21.14 40.98
N PRO A 125 -19.45 19.94 40.82
CA PRO A 125 -18.74 18.69 41.05
C PRO A 125 -17.54 18.52 40.12
N ALA A 126 -16.37 18.23 40.71
CA ALA A 126 -15.13 18.00 39.96
C ALA A 126 -15.24 16.84 38.94
N GLU A 127 -16.09 15.86 39.23
CA GLU A 127 -16.40 14.74 38.34
C GLU A 127 -17.08 15.22 37.04
N LEU A 128 -18.09 16.09 37.14
CA LEU A 128 -18.77 16.69 35.97
C LEU A 128 -17.81 17.53 35.14
N ALA A 129 -16.95 18.32 35.80
CA ALA A 129 -15.87 19.05 35.12
C ALA A 129 -14.91 18.09 34.38
N GLY A 130 -14.65 16.92 34.95
CA GLY A 130 -13.87 15.85 34.34
C GLY A 130 -14.54 15.30 33.08
N VAL A 131 -15.83 14.98 33.15
CA VAL A 131 -16.62 14.49 32.01
C VAL A 131 -16.66 15.51 30.88
N LEU A 132 -17.00 16.77 31.15
CA LEU A 132 -17.00 17.84 30.14
C LEU A 132 -15.65 17.98 29.42
N ARG A 133 -14.54 17.92 30.15
CA ARG A 133 -13.19 17.95 29.56
C ARG A 133 -12.96 16.76 28.64
N ARG A 134 -13.38 15.55 29.01
CA ARG A 134 -13.26 14.36 28.16
C ARG A 134 -14.10 14.49 26.89
N LEU A 135 -15.34 14.97 26.98
CA LEU A 135 -16.20 15.20 25.81
C LEU A 135 -15.57 16.21 24.83
N ARG A 136 -15.00 17.31 25.34
CA ARG A 136 -14.27 18.29 24.51
C ARG A 136 -13.04 17.68 23.82
N LEU A 137 -12.32 16.79 24.51
CA LEU A 137 -11.18 16.05 23.93
C LEU A 137 -11.63 15.07 22.84
N ILE A 138 -12.75 14.36 23.05
CA ILE A 138 -13.37 13.48 22.05
C ILE A 138 -13.73 14.29 20.79
N ASN A 139 -14.46 15.40 20.95
CA ASN A 139 -14.79 16.29 19.83
C ASN A 139 -13.55 16.76 19.08
N THR A 140 -12.52 17.19 19.81
CA THR A 140 -11.28 17.69 19.21
C THR A 140 -10.62 16.62 18.34
N ARG A 141 -10.53 15.39 18.85
CA ARG A 141 -9.97 14.26 18.11
C ARG A 141 -10.83 13.89 16.90
N ASN A 142 -12.14 13.74 17.08
CA ASN A 142 -13.05 13.32 16.02
C ASN A 142 -13.12 14.35 14.89
N ARG A 143 -13.31 15.64 15.21
CA ARG A 143 -13.32 16.73 14.22
C ARG A 143 -12.01 16.81 13.44
N LEU A 144 -10.86 16.74 14.12
CA LEU A 144 -9.56 16.80 13.45
C LEU A 144 -9.31 15.56 12.58
N THR A 145 -9.67 14.38 13.07
CA THR A 145 -9.54 13.12 12.31
C THR A 145 -10.41 13.15 11.07
N HIS A 146 -11.65 13.61 11.20
CA HIS A 146 -12.60 13.70 10.09
C HIS A 146 -12.17 14.71 9.03
N ALA A 147 -11.84 15.93 9.43
CA ALA A 147 -11.34 16.95 8.50
C ALA A 147 -10.08 16.48 7.76
N LEU A 148 -9.15 15.85 8.48
CA LEU A 148 -7.95 15.26 7.87
C LEU A 148 -8.29 14.16 6.87
N MET A 149 -9.24 13.27 7.19
CA MET A 149 -9.65 12.20 6.30
C MET A 149 -10.31 12.76 5.03
N GLN A 150 -11.21 13.73 5.15
CA GLN A 150 -11.84 14.38 3.98
C GLN A 150 -10.79 15.02 3.07
N ALA A 151 -9.84 15.75 3.65
CA ALA A 151 -8.76 16.36 2.88
C ALA A 151 -7.86 15.32 2.20
N VAL A 152 -7.62 14.17 2.84
CA VAL A 152 -6.87 13.05 2.26
C VAL A 152 -7.65 12.34 1.14
N LEU A 153 -8.96 12.13 1.28
CA LEU A 153 -9.81 11.53 0.24
C LEU A 153 -9.72 12.31 -1.07
N VAL A 154 -9.69 13.64 -0.98
CA VAL A 154 -9.54 14.53 -2.13
C VAL A 154 -8.10 14.50 -2.66
N SER A 155 -7.12 14.67 -1.77
CA SER A 155 -5.72 14.87 -2.18
C SER A 155 -5.04 13.62 -2.71
N GLN A 156 -5.39 12.44 -2.20
CA GLN A 156 -4.77 11.16 -2.56
C GLN A 156 -5.73 10.26 -3.35
N ALA A 157 -6.76 10.82 -3.98
CA ALA A 157 -7.85 10.06 -4.57
C ALA A 157 -7.41 8.98 -5.59
N ALA A 158 -6.34 9.24 -6.36
CA ALA A 158 -5.81 8.28 -7.33
C ALA A 158 -5.19 7.05 -6.63
N TYR A 159 -4.31 7.29 -5.64
CA TYR A 159 -3.73 6.24 -4.81
C TYR A 159 -4.79 5.46 -4.04
N LEU A 160 -5.74 6.14 -3.40
CA LEU A 160 -6.75 5.48 -2.57
C LEU A 160 -7.69 4.57 -3.38
N ARG A 161 -7.85 4.81 -4.68
CA ARG A 161 -8.58 3.90 -5.58
C ARG A 161 -7.74 2.71 -6.04
N SER A 162 -6.48 2.94 -6.39
CA SER A 162 -5.66 1.92 -7.06
C SER A 162 -4.79 1.10 -6.10
N GLY A 163 -4.46 1.63 -4.93
CA GLY A 163 -3.41 1.10 -4.04
C GLY A 163 -1.99 1.22 -4.61
N GLN A 164 -1.81 1.80 -5.81
CA GLN A 164 -0.53 1.81 -6.50
C GLN A 164 0.34 2.98 -6.03
N ALA A 165 1.55 2.67 -5.57
CA ALA A 165 2.50 3.68 -5.06
C ALA A 165 2.81 4.82 -6.05
N LEU A 166 2.74 4.57 -7.36
CA LEU A 166 2.96 5.59 -8.40
C LEU A 166 1.83 6.62 -8.50
N ALA A 167 0.64 6.30 -7.99
CA ALA A 167 -0.49 7.22 -7.94
C ALA A 167 -0.50 8.11 -6.69
N LEU A 168 0.48 7.92 -5.78
CA LEU A 168 0.60 8.67 -4.54
C LEU A 168 1.24 10.04 -4.80
N LEU A 169 0.56 11.10 -4.39
CA LEU A 169 1.04 12.47 -4.57
C LEU A 169 1.89 12.94 -3.39
N PRO A 170 2.91 13.77 -3.62
CA PRO A 170 3.66 14.38 -2.53
C PRO A 170 2.76 15.32 -1.74
N MET A 171 2.63 15.06 -0.43
CA MET A 171 1.85 15.89 0.47
C MET A 171 2.34 15.70 1.89
N THR A 172 3.00 16.69 2.45
CA THR A 172 3.52 16.65 3.81
C THR A 172 2.43 16.97 4.83
N GLN A 173 2.65 16.56 6.08
CA GLN A 173 1.78 16.92 7.21
C GLN A 173 1.72 18.44 7.45
N ALA A 174 2.75 19.19 7.05
CA ALA A 174 2.77 20.64 7.13
C ALA A 174 1.87 21.29 6.06
N GLU A 175 1.89 20.78 4.84
CA GLU A 175 1.05 21.26 3.74
C GLU A 175 -0.43 21.00 4.03
N ILE A 176 -0.79 19.79 4.48
CA ILE A 176 -2.18 19.50 4.85
C ILE A 176 -2.63 20.30 6.08
N SER A 177 -1.74 20.54 7.06
CA SER A 177 -2.02 21.43 8.19
C SER A 177 -2.31 22.87 7.73
N ALA A 178 -1.52 23.39 6.79
CA ALA A 178 -1.75 24.71 6.21
C ALA A 178 -3.10 24.77 5.48
N ARG A 179 -3.42 23.73 4.69
CA ARG A 179 -4.72 23.62 4.00
C ARG A 179 -5.89 23.60 4.98
N LEU A 180 -5.84 22.74 5.99
CA LEU A 180 -6.91 22.63 7.00
C LEU A 180 -7.11 23.92 7.82
N ARG A 181 -6.08 24.74 7.98
CA ARG A 181 -6.21 26.05 8.66
C ARG A 181 -6.84 27.13 7.79
N LEU A 182 -6.78 26.99 6.46
CA LEU A 182 -7.44 27.91 5.52
C LEU A 182 -8.93 27.61 5.39
N GLU A 183 -9.36 26.41 5.74
CA GLU A 183 -10.77 26.03 5.76
C GLU A 183 -11.47 26.69 6.96
N SER A 184 -12.38 27.62 6.70
CA SER A 184 -13.08 28.44 7.71
C SER A 184 -13.95 27.65 8.69
N ASN A 185 -14.20 26.37 8.40
CA ASN A 185 -15.22 25.57 9.08
C ASN A 185 -14.64 24.69 10.20
N LEU A 186 -13.32 24.59 10.33
CA LEU A 186 -12.69 23.76 11.36
C LEU A 186 -12.51 24.55 12.67
N SER A 187 -13.40 24.30 13.63
CA SER A 187 -13.33 24.86 15.00
C SER A 187 -12.13 24.40 15.84
N VAL A 188 -11.24 23.57 15.28
CA VAL A 188 -10.08 22.98 15.95
C VAL A 188 -8.79 23.39 15.24
N VAL A 189 -7.80 23.86 16.00
CA VAL A 189 -6.47 24.13 15.42
C VAL A 189 -5.84 22.83 14.91
N ALA A 190 -5.67 22.74 13.59
CA ALA A 190 -4.95 21.67 12.92
C ALA A 190 -3.47 22.06 12.77
N ASP A 191 -2.66 21.82 13.80
CA ASP A 191 -1.20 22.01 13.71
C ASP A 191 -0.45 20.72 13.33
N PRO A 192 0.76 20.83 12.75
CA PRO A 192 1.51 19.65 12.31
C PRO A 192 1.80 18.66 13.44
N GLY A 193 1.97 19.15 14.68
CA GLY A 193 2.18 18.30 15.85
C GLY A 193 0.95 17.46 16.19
N ARG A 194 -0.25 18.06 16.18
CA ARG A 194 -1.50 17.32 16.38
C ARG A 194 -1.77 16.30 15.28
N ILE A 195 -1.53 16.69 14.02
CA ILE A 195 -1.68 15.78 12.87
C ILE A 195 -0.71 14.60 12.99
N SER A 196 0.58 14.88 13.26
CA SER A 196 1.61 13.86 13.45
C SER A 196 1.22 12.82 14.50
N ARG A 197 0.65 13.27 15.62
CA ARG A 197 0.18 12.41 16.71
C ARG A 197 -0.98 11.50 16.30
N LEU A 198 -1.96 12.04 15.57
CA LEU A 198 -3.08 11.25 15.06
C LEU A 198 -2.61 10.19 14.08
N VAL A 199 -1.90 10.60 13.03
CA VAL A 199 -1.56 9.69 11.91
C VAL A 199 -0.58 8.59 12.31
N ARG A 200 0.10 8.74 13.46
CA ARG A 200 1.02 7.73 14.01
C ARG A 200 0.30 6.46 14.47
N VAL A 201 -0.96 6.57 14.90
CA VAL A 201 -1.71 5.47 15.51
C VAL A 201 -2.91 5.02 14.69
N LEU A 202 -3.18 5.71 13.57
CA LEU A 202 -4.33 5.44 12.71
C LEU A 202 -3.90 4.68 11.46
N SER A 203 -4.74 3.72 11.08
CA SER A 203 -4.67 2.98 9.84
C SER A 203 -6.04 2.96 9.18
N ILE A 204 -6.07 2.87 7.86
CA ILE A 204 -7.30 2.79 7.06
C ILE A 204 -7.25 1.58 6.15
N ALA A 205 -8.42 1.07 5.78
CA ALA A 205 -8.55 0.03 4.78
C ALA A 205 -8.87 0.63 3.40
N LEU A 206 -8.11 0.22 2.40
CA LEU A 206 -8.34 0.56 1.00
C LEU A 206 -9.43 -0.34 0.37
N PRO A 207 -9.99 0.04 -0.80
CA PRO A 207 -11.00 -0.77 -1.49
C PRO A 207 -10.53 -2.18 -1.88
N ASN A 208 -9.22 -2.39 -2.05
CA ASN A 208 -8.60 -3.68 -2.34
C ASN A 208 -8.42 -4.57 -1.09
N GLY A 209 -8.87 -4.13 0.09
CA GLY A 209 -8.71 -4.83 1.36
C GLY A 209 -7.36 -4.60 2.06
N GLU A 210 -6.43 -3.90 1.42
CA GLU A 210 -5.14 -3.58 2.01
C GLU A 210 -5.29 -2.57 3.14
N THR A 211 -4.59 -2.80 4.25
CA THR A 211 -4.54 -1.85 5.37
C THR A 211 -3.30 -0.98 5.25
N VAL A 212 -3.50 0.34 5.18
CA VAL A 212 -2.43 1.32 5.04
C VAL A 212 -2.38 2.22 6.28
N PRO A 213 -1.19 2.44 6.87
CA PRO A 213 -1.03 3.40 7.95
C PRO A 213 -1.31 4.81 7.43
N MET A 214 -2.09 5.60 8.18
CA MET A 214 -2.49 6.94 7.76
C MET A 214 -1.27 7.85 7.56
N GLY A 215 -0.20 7.65 8.33
CA GLY A 215 1.08 8.35 8.15
C GLY A 215 1.74 8.15 6.78
N GLY A 216 1.48 7.03 6.10
CA GLY A 216 1.98 6.73 4.76
C GLY A 216 1.33 7.56 3.65
N LEU A 217 0.18 8.19 3.93
CA LEU A 217 -0.55 9.04 2.99
C LEU A 217 0.02 10.46 2.90
N PHE A 218 1.08 10.74 3.67
CA PHE A 218 1.76 12.03 3.71
C PHE A 218 3.23 11.93 3.27
N PRO A 219 3.52 11.40 2.07
CA PRO A 219 4.90 11.20 1.63
C PRO A 219 5.58 12.53 1.33
N LYS A 220 6.87 12.60 1.64
CA LYS A 220 7.75 13.66 1.16
C LYS A 220 8.00 13.50 -0.34
N PRO A 221 8.29 14.58 -1.09
CA PRO A 221 8.64 14.49 -2.51
C PRO A 221 9.71 13.45 -2.84
N ARG A 222 10.75 13.35 -2.00
CA ARG A 222 11.81 12.34 -2.17
C ARG A 222 11.29 10.90 -2.11
N GLN A 223 10.32 10.60 -1.23
CA GLN A 223 9.75 9.24 -1.13
C GLN A 223 8.96 8.89 -2.39
N VAL A 224 8.19 9.85 -2.91
CA VAL A 224 7.48 9.68 -4.19
C VAL A 224 8.50 9.43 -5.31
N HIS A 225 9.57 10.22 -5.40
CA HIS A 225 10.63 10.00 -6.39
C HIS A 225 11.29 8.62 -6.27
N CYS A 226 11.46 8.08 -5.06
CA CYS A 226 11.96 6.72 -4.86
C CYS A 226 11.06 5.68 -5.53
N HIS A 227 9.73 5.80 -5.43
CA HIS A 227 8.79 4.88 -6.09
C HIS A 227 8.95 4.91 -7.62
N PHE A 228 9.11 6.09 -8.20
CA PHE A 228 9.29 6.24 -9.65
C PHE A 228 10.64 5.71 -10.13
N VAL A 229 11.74 6.00 -9.42
CA VAL A 229 13.07 5.48 -9.76
C VAL A 229 13.10 3.95 -9.65
N ASP A 230 12.55 3.39 -8.57
CA ASP A 230 12.41 1.94 -8.40
C ASP A 230 11.57 1.32 -9.53
N HIS A 231 10.48 1.96 -9.93
CA HIS A 231 9.64 1.50 -11.03
C HIS A 231 10.38 1.48 -12.36
N VAL A 232 11.10 2.54 -12.73
CA VAL A 232 11.88 2.59 -13.98
C VAL A 232 12.98 1.53 -13.97
N ILE A 233 13.63 1.28 -12.83
CA ILE A 233 14.65 0.22 -12.71
C ILE A 233 14.02 -1.18 -12.78
N LYS A 234 12.79 -1.37 -12.32
CA LYS A 234 12.04 -2.61 -12.54
C LYS A 234 11.69 -2.80 -14.02
N MET A 235 11.30 -1.73 -14.71
CA MET A 235 11.05 -1.75 -16.16
C MET A 235 12.32 -2.00 -16.98
N GLU A 236 13.47 -1.42 -16.60
CA GLU A 236 14.79 -1.72 -17.17
C GLU A 236 15.01 -3.24 -17.26
N LYS A 237 14.76 -3.96 -16.16
CA LYS A 237 14.94 -5.42 -16.12
C LYS A 237 13.98 -6.17 -17.05
N VAL A 238 12.76 -5.68 -17.20
CA VAL A 238 11.76 -6.26 -18.12
C VAL A 238 12.18 -6.02 -19.57
N TRP A 239 12.62 -4.82 -19.92
CA TRP A 239 13.13 -4.49 -21.26
C TRP A 239 14.39 -5.29 -21.62
N MET A 240 15.26 -5.53 -20.63
CA MET A 240 16.43 -6.40 -20.84
C MET A 240 16.04 -7.86 -21.14
N LEU A 241 14.98 -8.37 -20.49
CA LEU A 241 14.47 -9.73 -20.75
C LEU A 241 13.84 -9.89 -22.14
N GLN A 242 13.30 -8.80 -22.67
CA GLN A 242 12.63 -8.73 -23.96
C GLN A 242 13.61 -8.40 -25.10
N GLU A 243 14.90 -8.25 -24.80
CA GLU A 243 15.95 -7.85 -25.75
C GLU A 243 15.74 -6.45 -26.36
N GLU A 244 14.81 -5.66 -25.82
CA GLU A 244 14.61 -4.25 -26.18
C GLU A 244 15.74 -3.36 -25.67
N LEU A 245 16.38 -3.79 -24.57
CA LEU A 245 17.50 -3.11 -23.95
C LEU A 245 18.69 -4.06 -23.76
N ARG A 246 19.84 -3.72 -24.35
CA ARG A 246 21.05 -4.56 -24.26
C ARG A 246 21.80 -4.40 -22.93
N GLU A 247 21.74 -3.22 -22.34
CA GLU A 247 22.51 -2.86 -21.15
C GLU A 247 21.64 -2.07 -20.16
N PRO A 248 21.94 -2.11 -18.85
CA PRO A 248 21.19 -1.34 -17.87
C PRO A 248 21.09 0.16 -18.23
N LEU A 249 20.10 0.87 -17.72
CA LEU A 249 19.97 2.29 -17.93
C LEU A 249 21.02 3.06 -17.11
N THR A 250 21.60 4.06 -17.75
CA THR A 250 22.40 5.06 -17.01
C THR A 250 21.49 5.94 -16.16
N ASP A 251 22.03 6.54 -15.09
CA ASP A 251 21.27 7.50 -14.27
C ASP A 251 20.72 8.67 -15.12
N GLY A 252 21.37 9.03 -16.23
CA GLY A 252 20.87 10.04 -17.18
C GLY A 252 19.69 9.55 -18.03
N ALA A 253 19.71 8.28 -18.47
CA ALA A 253 18.59 7.69 -19.19
C ALA A 253 17.35 7.54 -18.29
N ILE A 254 17.55 7.17 -17.01
CA ILE A 254 16.47 7.15 -16.01
C ILE A 254 15.85 8.54 -15.86
N VAL A 255 16.66 9.61 -15.78
CA VAL A 255 16.14 10.99 -15.76
C VAL A 255 15.29 11.30 -16.99
N ALA A 256 15.76 10.94 -18.18
CA ALA A 256 15.03 11.21 -19.42
C ALA A 256 13.67 10.51 -19.45
N ILE A 257 13.60 9.23 -19.05
CA ILE A 257 12.35 8.47 -18.96
C ILE A 257 11.40 9.10 -17.94
N LEU A 258 11.92 9.46 -16.75
CA LEU A 258 11.12 10.11 -15.71
C LEU A 258 10.50 11.43 -16.18
N GLU A 259 11.26 12.23 -16.94
CA GLU A 259 10.75 13.48 -17.50
C GLU A 259 9.74 13.24 -18.63
N CYS A 260 10.05 12.35 -19.59
CA CYS A 260 9.22 12.12 -20.77
C CYS A 260 7.90 11.39 -20.46
N GLU A 261 7.95 10.34 -19.63
CA GLU A 261 6.78 9.49 -19.38
C GLU A 261 5.95 9.95 -18.18
N TYR A 262 6.61 10.51 -17.16
CA TYR A 262 5.97 10.84 -15.88
C TYR A 262 6.00 12.34 -15.54
N GLY A 263 6.63 13.18 -16.37
CA GLY A 263 6.74 14.62 -16.13
C GLY A 263 7.63 14.99 -14.94
N LEU A 264 8.46 14.07 -14.45
CA LEU A 264 9.30 14.25 -13.26
C LEU A 264 10.70 14.72 -13.62
N ARG A 265 10.95 16.01 -13.40
CA ARG A 265 12.26 16.63 -13.63
C ARG A 265 13.20 16.40 -12.45
N LEU A 266 14.09 15.42 -12.58
CA LEU A 266 15.12 15.12 -11.59
C LEU A 266 16.52 15.40 -12.15
N LEU A 267 17.45 15.78 -11.27
CA LEU A 267 18.86 15.82 -11.62
C LEU A 267 19.43 14.41 -11.60
N ARG A 268 20.40 14.13 -12.49
CA ARG A 268 21.13 12.85 -12.52
C ARG A 268 21.70 12.47 -11.14
N ARG A 269 22.28 13.43 -10.41
CA ARG A 269 22.79 13.21 -9.04
C ARG A 269 21.70 12.80 -8.05
N THR A 270 20.47 13.29 -8.24
CA THR A 270 19.32 12.93 -7.39
C THR A 270 18.92 11.49 -7.63
N VAL A 271 18.86 11.05 -8.89
CA VAL A 271 18.61 9.64 -9.24
C VAL A 271 19.70 8.74 -8.66
N ALA A 272 20.98 9.12 -8.80
CA ALA A 272 22.09 8.36 -8.22
C ALA A 272 21.98 8.22 -6.68
N ASN A 273 21.61 9.30 -5.99
CA ASN A 273 21.41 9.28 -4.54
C ASN A 273 20.21 8.40 -4.13
N ILE A 274 19.07 8.55 -4.81
CA ILE A 274 17.89 7.71 -4.58
C ILE A 274 18.23 6.23 -4.80
N ARG A 275 18.95 5.94 -5.88
CA ARG A 275 19.41 4.60 -6.22
C ARG A 275 20.30 4.04 -5.10
N HIS A 276 21.19 4.85 -4.53
CA HIS A 276 21.99 4.48 -3.38
C HIS A 276 21.14 4.22 -2.13
N ASP A 277 20.14 5.06 -1.83
CA ASP A 277 19.21 4.84 -0.71
C ASP A 277 18.43 3.53 -0.86
N LEU A 278 18.08 3.17 -2.10
CA LEU A 278 17.40 1.91 -2.44
C LEU A 278 18.36 0.71 -2.51
N ALA A 279 19.65 0.91 -2.18
CA ALA A 279 20.71 -0.10 -2.27
C ALA A 279 20.87 -0.72 -3.68
N ILE A 280 20.54 0.05 -4.73
CA ILE A 280 20.67 -0.39 -6.12
C ILE A 280 22.07 -0.01 -6.65
N PRO A 281 22.85 -0.95 -7.21
CA PRO A 281 24.18 -0.65 -7.76
C PRO A 281 24.15 0.33 -8.93
N ASP A 282 25.28 0.97 -9.25
CA ASP A 282 25.37 1.87 -10.40
C ASP A 282 25.34 1.12 -11.74
N TYR A 283 25.14 1.84 -12.84
CA TYR A 283 25.04 1.24 -14.17
C TYR A 283 26.22 0.31 -14.49
N ARG A 284 27.46 0.70 -14.13
CA ARG A 284 28.66 -0.13 -14.41
C ARG A 284 28.65 -1.41 -13.60
N SER A 285 28.26 -1.33 -12.33
CA SER A 285 28.15 -2.49 -11.46
C SER A 285 26.98 -3.39 -11.90
N ARG A 286 25.87 -2.79 -12.35
CA ARG A 286 24.73 -3.52 -12.92
C ARG A 286 25.07 -4.19 -14.24
N SER A 287 25.97 -3.61 -15.04
CA SER A 287 26.43 -4.20 -16.31
C SER A 287 27.52 -5.25 -16.12
N GLN A 288 28.35 -5.13 -15.09
CA GLN A 288 29.41 -6.10 -14.77
C GLN A 288 28.89 -7.35 -14.06
N ARG A 289 27.80 -7.26 -13.29
CA ARG A 289 27.10 -8.45 -12.80
C ARG A 289 26.63 -9.25 -14.00
N MET A 290 27.02 -10.53 -14.08
CA MET A 290 26.64 -11.40 -15.19
C MET A 290 25.14 -11.29 -15.38
N ASN A 291 24.71 -10.67 -16.47
CA ASN A 291 23.29 -10.45 -16.69
C ASN A 291 22.64 -11.81 -16.99
N TYR A 292 21.38 -11.98 -16.60
CA TYR A 292 20.65 -13.21 -16.89
C TYR A 292 20.68 -13.58 -18.38
N LEU A 293 20.76 -12.59 -19.26
CA LEU A 293 20.90 -12.78 -20.70
C LEU A 293 22.17 -13.56 -21.07
N ALA A 294 23.34 -13.16 -20.56
CA ALA A 294 24.62 -13.86 -20.76
C ALA A 294 24.62 -15.24 -20.10
N ALA A 295 24.00 -15.39 -18.92
CA ALA A 295 23.85 -16.72 -18.31
C ALA A 295 23.01 -17.69 -19.16
N THR A 296 22.13 -17.14 -20.01
CA THR A 296 21.32 -17.89 -20.97
C THR A 296 21.92 -17.96 -22.38
N GLU A 297 23.17 -17.54 -22.55
CA GLU A 297 23.90 -17.76 -23.79
C GLU A 297 24.03 -19.27 -24.08
N GLY A 298 23.75 -19.65 -25.33
CA GLY A 298 23.68 -21.05 -25.76
C GLY A 298 22.36 -21.78 -25.46
N PHE A 299 21.35 -21.09 -24.92
CA PHE A 299 19.99 -21.65 -24.92
C PHE A 299 19.40 -21.67 -26.33
N THR A 300 18.54 -22.65 -26.60
CA THR A 300 17.74 -22.69 -27.83
C THR A 300 16.83 -21.46 -27.94
N ALA A 301 16.32 -21.20 -29.15
CA ALA A 301 15.17 -20.31 -29.31
C ALA A 301 13.98 -20.77 -28.46
N LEU A 302 13.08 -19.84 -28.14
CA LEU A 302 11.84 -20.14 -27.42
C LEU A 302 10.95 -21.04 -28.28
N LEU A 303 10.67 -22.24 -27.79
CA LEU A 303 9.81 -23.23 -28.41
C LEU A 303 8.44 -23.28 -27.71
N PRO A 304 7.33 -23.54 -28.43
CA PRO A 304 6.06 -23.89 -27.81
C PRO A 304 6.23 -25.06 -26.84
N LEU A 305 5.78 -24.91 -25.60
CA LEU A 305 5.77 -26.05 -24.67
C LEU A 305 4.51 -26.88 -24.90
N THR A 306 4.53 -27.72 -25.94
CA THR A 306 3.43 -28.63 -26.30
C THR A 306 3.95 -30.06 -26.51
N HIS A 307 3.08 -31.06 -26.38
CA HIS A 307 3.47 -32.47 -26.61
C HIS A 307 4.10 -32.71 -27.98
N GLN A 308 3.62 -32.01 -29.02
CA GLN A 308 4.19 -32.12 -30.36
C GLN A 308 5.62 -31.55 -30.41
N ALA A 309 5.83 -30.34 -29.88
CA ALA A 309 7.16 -29.72 -29.85
C ALA A 309 8.16 -30.51 -28.99
N LEU A 310 7.72 -31.11 -27.89
CA LEU A 310 8.58 -31.98 -27.08
C LEU A 310 9.06 -33.22 -27.85
N ARG A 311 8.23 -33.78 -28.72
CA ARG A 311 8.59 -34.95 -29.54
C ARG A 311 9.53 -34.59 -30.67
N THR A 312 9.36 -33.42 -31.30
CA THR A 312 10.09 -33.06 -32.52
C THR A 312 11.35 -32.23 -32.26
N ALA A 313 11.34 -31.35 -31.25
CA ALA A 313 12.39 -30.34 -31.06
C ALA A 313 13.19 -30.53 -29.76
N VAL A 314 12.66 -31.24 -28.76
CA VAL A 314 13.36 -31.44 -27.48
C VAL A 314 14.06 -32.81 -27.45
N PRO A 315 15.39 -32.86 -27.26
CA PRO A 315 16.13 -34.11 -27.15
C PRO A 315 15.93 -34.77 -25.79
N ALA A 316 16.06 -36.10 -25.74
CA ALA A 316 16.12 -36.87 -24.49
C ALA A 316 17.57 -36.88 -23.97
N GLN A 317 18.07 -35.69 -23.61
CA GLN A 317 19.43 -35.49 -23.12
C GLN A 317 19.42 -34.65 -21.83
N PRO A 318 20.51 -34.71 -21.04
CA PRO A 318 20.66 -33.86 -19.87
C PRO A 318 20.80 -32.38 -20.23
N GLY A 319 20.27 -31.51 -19.38
CA GLY A 319 20.39 -30.07 -19.58
C GLY A 319 19.64 -29.23 -18.58
N VAL A 320 19.72 -27.92 -18.80
CA VAL A 320 19.03 -26.87 -18.03
C VAL A 320 18.00 -26.24 -18.94
N TYR A 321 16.84 -25.87 -18.40
CA TYR A 321 15.75 -25.25 -19.12
C TYR A 321 15.09 -24.15 -18.29
N GLU A 322 14.45 -23.23 -19.00
CA GLU A 322 13.53 -22.27 -18.41
C GLU A 322 12.19 -22.35 -19.12
N ILE A 323 11.13 -22.18 -18.35
CA ILE A 323 9.75 -22.09 -18.83
C ILE A 323 9.32 -20.64 -18.70
N ARG A 324 8.77 -20.10 -19.79
CA ARG A 324 8.16 -18.78 -19.81
C ARG A 324 6.65 -18.89 -20.02
N ALA A 325 5.89 -18.09 -19.29
CA ALA A 325 4.44 -17.98 -19.44
C ALA A 325 4.04 -16.52 -19.55
N ALA A 326 2.92 -16.25 -20.22
CA ALA A 326 2.36 -14.90 -20.27
C ALA A 326 2.01 -14.44 -18.85
N LEU A 327 2.37 -13.20 -18.49
CA LEU A 327 1.86 -12.61 -17.25
C LEU A 327 0.35 -12.44 -17.38
N VAL A 328 -0.41 -13.06 -16.49
CA VAL A 328 -1.79 -12.64 -16.25
C VAL A 328 -1.70 -11.34 -15.48
N SER A 329 -1.84 -10.21 -16.17
CA SER A 329 -2.03 -8.92 -15.50
C SER A 329 -3.33 -8.98 -14.69
N PRO A 330 -3.32 -8.68 -13.37
CA PRO A 330 -4.54 -8.62 -12.55
C PRO A 330 -5.56 -7.56 -13.04
N ALA A 331 -5.16 -6.70 -13.98
CA ALA A 331 -6.00 -5.69 -14.60
C ALA A 331 -6.91 -6.21 -15.74
N SER A 332 -6.82 -7.50 -16.11
CA SER A 332 -7.52 -8.05 -17.29
C SER A 332 -8.84 -8.76 -17.00
N GLU A 333 -9.35 -8.76 -15.77
CA GLU A 333 -10.70 -9.30 -15.51
C GLU A 333 -11.84 -8.34 -15.91
N ALA A 334 -11.51 -7.10 -16.33
CA ALA A 334 -12.52 -6.06 -16.60
C ALA A 334 -12.82 -5.77 -18.09
N LYS A 335 -12.31 -6.57 -19.05
CA LYS A 335 -12.66 -6.39 -20.48
C LYS A 335 -12.95 -7.72 -21.17
N ALA A 336 -14.00 -8.39 -20.72
CA ALA A 336 -14.67 -9.39 -21.53
C ALA A 336 -15.64 -8.69 -22.50
N GLY A 337 -15.30 -8.69 -23.78
CA GLY A 337 -16.15 -8.24 -24.88
C GLY A 337 -15.30 -7.61 -25.98
N TRP A 338 -15.62 -7.92 -27.23
CA TRP A 338 -14.95 -7.52 -28.48
C TRP A 338 -13.84 -8.49 -28.95
N PHE A 339 -14.27 -9.49 -29.74
CA PHE A 339 -13.41 -10.31 -30.61
C PHE A 339 -12.78 -9.43 -31.71
N GLU A 340 -11.48 -9.59 -31.98
CA GLU A 340 -10.99 -10.22 -33.22
C GLU A 340 -9.46 -10.36 -33.29
N LYS A 341 -9.07 -11.50 -33.85
CA LYS A 341 -7.77 -11.98 -34.37
C LYS A 341 -6.61 -10.99 -34.47
N GLY A 342 -5.46 -11.39 -33.91
CA GLY A 342 -4.14 -10.95 -34.38
C GLY A 342 -3.31 -10.10 -33.42
N ALA A 343 -3.63 -10.03 -32.13
CA ALA A 343 -2.74 -9.41 -31.17
C ALA A 343 -1.50 -10.30 -30.93
N PRO A 344 -0.26 -9.77 -31.00
CA PRO A 344 0.93 -10.53 -30.61
C PRO A 344 0.79 -10.92 -29.14
N PRO A 345 1.15 -12.17 -28.76
CA PRO A 345 1.02 -12.61 -27.38
C PRO A 345 1.83 -11.69 -26.47
N GLY A 346 1.19 -11.19 -25.40
CA GLY A 346 1.83 -10.33 -24.40
C GLY A 346 3.08 -10.97 -23.81
N PRO A 347 3.98 -10.17 -23.20
CA PRO A 347 5.33 -10.60 -22.89
C PRO A 347 5.38 -11.80 -21.94
N HIS A 348 6.03 -12.88 -22.39
CA HIS A 348 6.28 -14.07 -21.57
C HIS A 348 7.40 -13.79 -20.56
N SER A 349 7.11 -13.96 -19.27
CA SER A 349 8.11 -13.92 -18.19
C SER A 349 8.61 -15.31 -17.84
N VAL A 350 9.83 -15.42 -17.31
CA VAL A 350 10.37 -16.67 -16.78
C VAL A 350 9.62 -17.03 -15.50
N VAL A 351 8.87 -18.12 -15.52
CA VAL A 351 8.09 -18.61 -14.37
C VAL A 351 8.78 -19.76 -13.66
N TYR A 352 9.67 -20.49 -14.34
CA TYR A 352 10.37 -21.63 -13.77
C TYR A 352 11.74 -21.86 -14.42
N ILE A 353 12.73 -22.21 -13.61
CA ILE A 353 14.06 -22.66 -14.04
C ILE A 353 14.28 -24.06 -13.46
N GLY A 354 14.80 -25.00 -14.25
CA GLY A 354 15.11 -26.34 -13.77
C GLY A 354 16.20 -27.04 -14.58
N SER A 355 16.73 -28.14 -14.04
CA SER A 355 17.55 -29.09 -14.77
C SER A 355 17.04 -30.52 -14.68
N THR A 356 17.56 -31.38 -15.53
CA THR A 356 17.19 -32.79 -15.59
C THR A 356 18.23 -33.59 -16.38
N GLY A 357 18.30 -34.90 -16.11
CA GLY A 357 19.06 -35.85 -16.93
C GLY A 357 18.35 -36.22 -18.24
N ASP A 358 17.06 -35.90 -18.35
CA ASP A 358 16.25 -36.09 -19.56
C ASP A 358 15.26 -34.93 -19.70
N LEU A 359 15.59 -33.99 -20.60
CA LEU A 359 14.79 -32.80 -20.89
C LEU A 359 13.38 -33.16 -21.37
N ARG A 360 13.28 -34.08 -22.33
CA ARG A 360 12.00 -34.47 -22.93
C ARG A 360 11.06 -35.08 -21.89
N LYS A 361 11.57 -36.01 -21.07
CA LYS A 361 10.77 -36.65 -20.03
C LYS A 361 10.28 -35.62 -19.01
N ARG A 362 11.19 -34.81 -18.47
CA ARG A 362 10.86 -33.85 -17.40
C ARG A 362 9.88 -32.78 -17.84
N LEU A 363 10.08 -32.20 -19.02
CA LEU A 363 9.15 -31.21 -19.59
C LEU A 363 7.79 -31.85 -19.88
N GLY A 364 7.77 -33.12 -20.30
CA GLY A 364 6.53 -33.89 -20.45
C GLY A 364 5.80 -34.14 -19.12
N ASP A 365 6.53 -34.30 -18.02
CA ASP A 365 5.95 -34.47 -16.69
C ASP A 365 5.34 -33.16 -16.17
N HIS A 366 5.98 -32.01 -16.45
CA HIS A 366 5.41 -30.70 -16.15
C HIS A 366 4.09 -30.46 -16.90
N LEU A 367 4.04 -30.78 -18.20
CA LEU A 367 2.80 -30.66 -19.00
C LEU A 367 1.67 -31.55 -18.50
N ARG A 368 1.99 -32.73 -17.94
CA ARG A 368 0.99 -33.66 -17.38
C ARG A 368 0.56 -33.31 -15.96
N GLY A 369 1.14 -32.29 -15.34
CA GLY A 369 0.90 -31.95 -13.94
C GLY A 369 1.52 -32.93 -12.95
N SER A 370 2.41 -33.83 -13.40
CA SER A 370 3.02 -34.89 -12.59
C SER A 370 4.27 -34.43 -11.82
N SER A 371 4.53 -33.12 -11.77
CA SER A 371 5.76 -32.55 -11.19
C SER A 371 5.59 -32.02 -9.76
N ASP A 372 4.50 -32.37 -9.07
CA ASP A 372 4.07 -31.84 -7.76
C ASP A 372 4.00 -30.31 -7.65
N ASN A 373 4.10 -29.59 -8.77
CA ASN A 373 4.14 -28.13 -8.83
C ASN A 373 2.85 -27.59 -9.46
N VAL A 374 1.80 -27.50 -8.63
CA VAL A 374 0.47 -27.05 -9.05
C VAL A 374 0.50 -25.64 -9.66
N LEU A 375 1.32 -24.73 -9.10
CA LEU A 375 1.46 -23.37 -9.62
C LEU A 375 2.03 -23.38 -11.05
N LEU A 376 3.08 -24.17 -11.28
CA LEU A 376 3.63 -24.32 -12.62
C LEU A 376 2.59 -24.90 -13.58
N TYR A 377 1.89 -25.97 -13.18
CA TYR A 377 0.86 -26.60 -14.02
C TYR A 377 -0.23 -25.61 -14.44
N ASN A 378 -0.70 -24.75 -13.53
CA ASN A 378 -1.71 -23.73 -13.84
C ASN A 378 -1.21 -22.77 -14.94
N HIS A 379 0.05 -22.36 -14.91
CA HIS A 379 0.63 -21.53 -15.98
C HIS A 379 0.85 -22.26 -17.31
N LEU A 380 0.88 -23.60 -17.30
CA LEU A 380 1.02 -24.42 -18.50
C LEU A 380 -0.32 -24.77 -19.14
N ALA A 381 -1.39 -24.84 -18.34
CA ALA A 381 -2.72 -25.27 -18.76
C ALA A 381 -3.29 -24.43 -19.92
N ASP A 382 -2.97 -23.13 -19.96
CA ASP A 382 -3.42 -22.19 -20.98
C ASP A 382 -2.76 -22.41 -22.36
N GLY A 383 -1.77 -23.31 -22.47
CA GLY A 383 -1.08 -23.64 -23.73
C GLY A 383 -0.21 -22.51 -24.33
N ALA A 384 -0.20 -21.33 -23.69
CA ALA A 384 0.60 -20.19 -24.09
C ALA A 384 2.08 -20.31 -23.68
N ALA A 385 2.42 -21.28 -22.83
CA ALA A 385 3.76 -21.45 -22.31
C ALA A 385 4.80 -21.76 -23.41
N ARG A 386 6.02 -21.28 -23.16
CA ARG A 386 7.18 -21.46 -24.02
C ARG A 386 8.34 -22.01 -23.20
N VAL A 387 9.25 -22.72 -23.83
CA VAL A 387 10.43 -23.30 -23.20
C VAL A 387 11.66 -23.03 -24.06
N ARG A 388 12.79 -22.78 -23.40
CA ARG A 388 14.11 -22.89 -24.03
C ARG A 388 15.03 -23.66 -23.11
N PHE A 389 16.03 -24.32 -23.69
CA PHE A 389 16.94 -25.18 -22.95
C PHE A 389 18.36 -25.09 -23.49
N ARG A 390 19.33 -25.50 -22.67
CA ARG A 390 20.72 -25.70 -23.04
C ARG A 390 21.13 -27.12 -22.66
N LEU A 391 21.72 -27.82 -23.63
CA LEU A 391 22.23 -29.17 -23.43
C LEU A 391 23.52 -29.09 -22.63
N ILE A 392 23.60 -29.86 -21.54
CA ILE A 392 24.75 -29.89 -20.65
C ILE A 392 24.93 -31.33 -20.21
N SER A 393 25.97 -31.98 -20.74
CA SER A 393 26.23 -33.41 -20.53
C SER A 393 26.73 -33.75 -19.13
N GLU A 394 27.33 -32.81 -18.40
CA GLU A 394 27.79 -33.00 -17.01
C GLU A 394 27.60 -31.72 -16.20
N GLY A 395 27.29 -31.83 -14.90
CA GLY A 395 27.17 -30.66 -14.04
C GLY A 395 25.93 -29.79 -14.28
N TRP A 396 24.89 -30.31 -14.95
CA TRP A 396 23.65 -29.56 -15.24
C TRP A 396 22.95 -29.04 -13.98
N ARG A 397 23.08 -29.71 -12.83
CA ARG A 397 22.59 -29.21 -11.53
C ARG A 397 23.35 -27.97 -11.05
N TRP A 398 24.67 -27.90 -11.28
CA TRP A 398 25.46 -26.72 -10.96
C TRP A 398 25.11 -25.56 -11.89
N ALA A 399 24.91 -25.85 -13.18
CA ALA A 399 24.45 -24.87 -14.14
C ALA A 399 23.05 -24.33 -13.83
N GLU A 400 22.13 -25.15 -13.32
CA GLU A 400 20.84 -24.68 -12.79
C GLU A 400 21.02 -23.75 -11.60
N ARG A 401 21.84 -24.13 -10.61
CA ARG A 401 22.09 -23.30 -9.42
C ARG A 401 22.72 -21.96 -9.78
N ASP A 402 23.66 -21.95 -10.73
CA ASP A 402 24.28 -20.73 -11.23
C ASP A 402 23.27 -19.85 -11.96
N LEU A 403 22.50 -20.43 -12.89
CA LEU A 403 21.45 -19.73 -13.63
C LEU A 403 20.37 -19.16 -12.69
N TYR A 404 19.96 -19.93 -11.69
CA TYR A 404 19.01 -19.51 -10.66
C TYR A 404 19.58 -18.38 -9.80
N ARG A 405 20.85 -18.48 -9.39
CA ARG A 405 21.53 -17.41 -8.63
C ARG A 405 21.59 -16.13 -9.45
N VAL A 406 22.02 -16.22 -10.72
CA VAL A 406 22.07 -15.06 -11.63
C VAL A 406 20.67 -14.49 -11.85
N PHE A 407 19.63 -15.32 -11.95
CA PHE A 407 18.25 -14.87 -12.00
C PHE A 407 17.90 -14.06 -10.74
N CYS A 408 18.15 -14.60 -9.55
CA CYS A 408 17.85 -13.91 -8.30
C CYS A 408 18.67 -12.63 -8.13
N GLU A 409 19.93 -12.61 -8.53
CA GLU A 409 20.77 -11.41 -8.53
C GLU A 409 20.26 -10.34 -9.50
N THR A 410 19.72 -10.78 -10.65
CA THR A 410 19.16 -9.89 -11.68
C THR A 410 17.80 -9.35 -11.26
N PHE A 411 16.87 -10.21 -10.83
CA PHE A 411 15.47 -9.86 -10.60
C PHE A 411 15.12 -9.61 -9.13
N GLY A 412 16.02 -9.90 -8.19
CA GLY A 412 15.83 -9.70 -6.74
C GLY A 412 14.85 -10.67 -6.08
N THR A 413 14.21 -11.54 -6.87
CA THR A 413 13.24 -12.54 -6.42
C THR A 413 13.43 -13.82 -7.23
N PRO A 414 13.07 -14.98 -6.68
CA PRO A 414 13.10 -16.24 -7.42
C PRO A 414 11.99 -16.31 -8.48
N PRO A 415 12.12 -17.16 -9.52
CA PRO A 415 11.02 -17.38 -10.45
C PRO A 415 9.76 -17.87 -9.71
N LEU A 416 8.59 -17.38 -10.13
CA LEU A 416 7.29 -17.57 -9.47
C LEU A 416 7.01 -19.02 -9.03
N CYS A 417 7.36 -20.00 -9.87
CA CYS A 417 7.05 -21.40 -9.63
C CYS A 417 8.23 -22.19 -9.03
N ASN A 418 9.39 -21.58 -8.79
CA ASN A 418 10.50 -22.26 -8.14
C ASN A 418 10.28 -22.30 -6.63
N ARG A 419 10.06 -23.51 -6.09
CA ARG A 419 9.79 -23.74 -4.66
C ARG A 419 11.04 -23.77 -3.76
N MET A 420 12.23 -23.78 -4.36
CA MET A 420 13.49 -23.79 -3.63
C MET A 420 14.03 -22.37 -3.56
N SER A 421 14.31 -21.88 -2.35
CA SER A 421 15.34 -20.88 -2.07
C SER A 421 16.69 -21.62 -1.98
N PRO A 422 17.83 -21.04 -2.38
CA PRO A 422 19.12 -21.74 -2.40
C PRO A 422 19.55 -22.29 -1.04
#